data_AF-A0A959CK05-F1
#
_entry.id   AF-A0A959CK05-F1
#
_cell.length_a   1.000
_cell.length_b   1.000
_cell.length_c   1.000
_cell.angle_alpha   90.00
_cell.angle_beta   90.00
_cell.angle_gamma   90.00
#
_symmetry.space_group_name_H-M   'P 1'
#
loop_
_entity.id
_entity.type
_entity.pdbx_description
1 polymer ?
#
loop_
_entity_poly.entity_id
_entity_poly.type
_entity_poly.pdbx_seq_one_letter_code
_entity_poly.pdbx_strand_id
1 'polypeptide(L)'
;MKRAILTLAFLSSLALAYAQVQELTDFNRQRLEKQRVSMLILGSWAVGNITLGASLASRREGESRYFHAMNAGWNLVNLGLATAGYLSSIKADPAAFDLYAT
;
A
#
# COMPACT_ATOMS: atom_id res chain seq x y z
N MET A 1 36.90 4.64 38.49
CA MET A 1 35.70 5.50 38.60
C MET A 1 35.19 6.00 37.24
N LYS A 2 35.99 6.72 36.43
CA LYS A 2 35.55 7.22 35.11
C LYS A 2 35.00 6.12 34.17
N ARG A 3 35.68 4.96 34.12
CA ARG A 3 35.23 3.81 33.32
C ARG A 3 33.86 3.29 33.75
N ALA A 4 33.66 3.11 35.06
CA ALA A 4 32.39 2.65 35.62
C ALA A 4 31.23 3.62 35.35
N ILE A 5 31.48 4.93 35.43
CA ILE A 5 30.49 5.96 35.10
C ILE A 5 30.11 5.89 33.62
N LEU A 6 31.09 5.73 32.72
CA LEU A 6 30.83 5.56 31.29
C LEU A 6 30.07 4.26 30.99
N THR A 7 30.35 3.17 31.71
CA THR A 7 29.61 1.90 31.52
C THR A 7 28.18 2.03 32.02
N LEU A 8 27.96 2.68 33.16
CA LEU A 8 26.62 2.95 33.70
C LEU A 8 25.82 3.89 32.80
N ALA A 9 26.45 4.93 32.24
CA ALA A 9 25.82 5.83 31.28
C ALA A 9 25.40 5.09 29.99
N PHE A 10 26.28 4.21 29.48
CA PHE A 10 25.98 3.39 28.31
C PHE A 10 24.84 2.39 28.58
N LEU A 11 24.87 1.67 29.71
CA LEU A 11 23.79 0.76 30.10
C LEU A 11 22.45 1.49 30.32
N SER A 12 22.48 2.70 30.86
CA SER A 12 21.28 3.53 31.03
C SER A 12 20.70 3.99 29.68
N SER A 13 21.55 4.30 28.70
CA SER A 13 21.09 4.61 27.34
C SER A 13 20.46 3.42 26.61
N LEU A 14 20.91 2.20 26.89
CA LEU A 14 20.30 0.98 26.36
C LEU A 14 18.90 0.73 26.92
N ALA A 15 18.66 1.11 28.19
CA ALA A 15 17.33 1.01 28.81
C ALA A 15 16.31 1.99 28.21
N LEU A 16 16.75 3.07 27.55
CA LEU A 16 15.90 4.01 26.83
C LEU A 16 15.71 3.62 25.35
N ALA A 17 16.37 2.56 24.88
CA ALA A 17 16.30 2.09 23.50
C ALA A 17 15.07 1.20 23.22
N TYR A 18 13.97 1.37 23.96
CA TYR A 18 12.66 0.80 23.60
C TYR A 18 12.05 1.63 22.46
N ALA A 19 12.53 1.41 21.24
CA ALA A 19 12.05 2.10 20.05
C ALA A 19 10.75 1.50 19.47
N GLN A 20 10.28 0.36 19.99
CA GLN A 20 9.10 -0.37 19.50
C GLN A 20 8.01 -0.41 20.58
N VAL A 21 7.27 0.70 20.74
CA VAL A 21 5.97 0.71 21.46
C VAL A 21 4.88 1.16 20.48
N GLN A 22 4.90 0.61 19.27
CA GLN A 22 3.69 0.50 18.47
C GLN A 22 3.40 -0.99 18.47
N GLU A 23 2.30 -1.40 19.12
CA GLU A 23 1.76 -2.77 18.95
C GLU A 23 1.78 -3.08 17.45
N LEU A 24 2.55 -4.09 17.04
CA LEU A 24 2.83 -4.37 15.62
C LEU A 24 1.51 -4.64 14.87
N THR A 25 0.54 -5.21 15.58
CA THR A 25 -0.86 -5.33 15.17
C THR A 25 -1.50 -3.98 14.79
N ASP A 26 -1.30 -2.91 15.55
CA ASP A 26 -1.84 -1.56 15.24
C ASP A 26 -1.16 -0.96 14.01
N PHE A 27 0.16 -1.15 13.87
CA PHE A 27 0.88 -0.74 12.66
C PHE A 27 0.33 -1.46 11.43
N ASN A 28 0.13 -2.78 11.52
CA ASN A 28 -0.43 -3.59 10.44
C ASN A 28 -1.86 -3.19 10.10
N ARG A 29 -2.68 -2.82 11.09
CA ARG A 29 -4.02 -2.28 10.88
C ARG A 29 -3.98 -0.99 10.05
N GLN A 30 -3.13 -0.03 10.42
CA GLN A 30 -2.97 1.22 9.67
C GLN A 30 -2.43 0.97 8.26
N ARG A 31 -1.50 0.02 8.09
CA ARG A 31 -0.97 -0.39 6.79
C ARG A 31 -2.08 -0.95 5.88
N LEU A 32 -2.92 -1.85 6.41
CA LEU A 32 -4.03 -2.44 5.66
C LEU A 32 -5.10 -1.40 5.30
N GLU A 33 -5.36 -0.43 6.17
CA GLU A 33 -6.27 0.68 5.87
C GLU A 33 -5.72 1.56 4.73
N LYS A 34 -4.43 1.92 4.78
CA LYS A 34 -3.78 2.65 3.69
C LYS A 34 -3.84 1.86 2.38
N GLN A 35 -3.53 0.57 2.41
CA GLN A 35 -3.67 -0.33 1.25
C GLN A 35 -5.08 -0.28 0.68
N ARG A 36 -6.11 -0.42 1.53
CA ARG A 36 -7.52 -0.35 1.13
C ARG A 36 -7.85 0.97 0.42
N VAL A 37 -7.47 2.11 1.01
CA VAL A 37 -7.73 3.45 0.43
C VAL A 37 -6.99 3.62 -0.90
N SER A 38 -5.71 3.23 -0.97
CA SER A 38 -4.94 3.29 -2.21
C SER A 38 -5.55 2.47 -3.34
N MET A 39 -6.10 1.29 -3.04
CA MET A 39 -6.76 0.46 -4.05
C MET A 39 -8.09 1.05 -4.52
N LEU A 40 -8.85 1.71 -3.65
CA LEU A 40 -10.05 2.44 -4.06
C LEU A 40 -9.72 3.61 -4.99
N ILE A 41 -8.65 4.36 -4.68
CA ILE A 41 -8.15 5.46 -5.52
C ILE A 41 -7.72 4.91 -6.89
N LEU A 42 -6.88 3.86 -6.90
CA LEU A 42 -6.39 3.23 -8.13
C LEU A 42 -7.55 2.68 -8.98
N GLY A 43 -8.49 1.97 -8.37
CA GLY A 43 -9.65 1.41 -9.06
C GLY A 43 -10.56 2.49 -9.64
N SER A 44 -10.82 3.56 -8.90
CA SER A 44 -11.63 4.69 -9.38
C SER A 44 -10.97 5.39 -10.57
N TRP A 45 -9.65 5.63 -10.47
CA TRP A 45 -8.87 6.21 -11.57
C TRP A 45 -8.88 5.31 -12.82
N ALA A 46 -8.75 4.00 -12.61
CA ALA A 46 -8.78 3.01 -13.68
C ALA A 46 -10.13 2.99 -14.41
N VAL A 47 -11.25 2.96 -13.69
CA VAL A 47 -12.60 2.99 -14.27
C VAL A 47 -12.81 4.25 -15.12
N GLY A 48 -12.39 5.41 -14.62
CA GLY A 48 -12.45 6.66 -15.37
C GLY A 48 -11.66 6.60 -16.68
N ASN A 49 -10.42 6.10 -16.62
CA ASN A 49 -9.56 5.98 -17.80
C ASN A 49 -10.02 4.92 -18.80
N ILE A 50 -10.61 3.82 -18.35
CA ILE A 50 -11.22 2.82 -19.25
C ILE A 50 -12.39 3.46 -20.00
N THR A 51 -13.29 4.14 -19.28
CA THR A 51 -14.48 4.76 -19.86
C THR A 51 -14.10 5.83 -20.89
N LEU A 52 -13.20 6.74 -20.50
CA LEU A 52 -12.72 7.81 -21.38
C LEU A 52 -11.88 7.27 -22.54
N GLY A 53 -10.96 6.33 -22.27
CA GLY A 53 -10.11 5.73 -23.28
C GLY A 53 -10.90 4.97 -24.34
N ALA A 54 -11.90 4.18 -23.93
CA ALA A 54 -12.79 3.50 -24.87
C ALA A 54 -13.61 4.49 -25.70
N SER A 55 -14.18 5.52 -25.07
CA SER A 55 -14.95 6.55 -25.79
C SER A 55 -14.10 7.40 -26.74
N LEU A 56 -12.84 7.66 -26.41
CA LEU A 56 -11.95 8.42 -27.29
C LEU A 56 -11.43 7.53 -28.42
N ALA A 57 -11.08 6.28 -28.15
CA ALA A 57 -10.67 5.33 -29.17
C ALA A 57 -11.76 5.12 -30.24
N SER A 58 -13.04 5.14 -29.86
CA SER A 58 -14.15 4.99 -30.81
C SER A 58 -14.42 6.23 -31.68
N ARG A 59 -13.82 7.38 -31.36
CA ARG A 59 -14.02 8.68 -32.04
C ARG A 59 -12.78 9.19 -32.78
N ARG A 60 -11.67 8.46 -32.71
CA ARG A 60 -10.38 8.83 -33.30
C ARG A 60 -9.96 7.81 -34.35
N GLU A 61 -9.00 8.21 -35.18
CA GLU A 61 -8.41 7.38 -36.23
C GLU A 61 -6.88 7.33 -36.11
N GLY A 62 -6.26 6.43 -36.86
CA GLY A 62 -4.81 6.27 -36.89
C GLY A 62 -4.22 5.97 -35.50
N GLU A 63 -3.04 6.55 -35.23
CA GLU A 63 -2.29 6.35 -33.99
C GLU A 63 -3.08 6.73 -32.74
N SER A 64 -3.82 7.85 -32.77
CA SER A 64 -4.57 8.36 -31.61
C SER A 64 -5.60 7.36 -31.11
N ARG A 65 -6.28 6.63 -32.01
CA ARG A 65 -7.19 5.54 -31.65
C ARG A 65 -6.49 4.46 -30.82
N TYR A 66 -5.34 4.00 -31.30
CA TYR A 66 -4.59 2.93 -30.64
C TYR A 66 -3.96 3.39 -29.33
N PHE A 67 -3.54 4.64 -29.22
CA PHE A 67 -3.07 5.23 -27.96
C PHE A 67 -4.17 5.17 -26.88
N HIS A 68 -5.39 5.60 -27.21
CA HIS A 68 -6.51 5.57 -26.26
C HIS A 68 -6.96 4.14 -25.93
N ALA A 69 -6.96 3.24 -26.91
CA ALA A 69 -7.25 1.82 -26.70
C ALA A 69 -6.21 1.16 -25.77
N MET A 70 -4.93 1.45 -25.97
CA MET A 70 -3.84 1.00 -25.11
C MET A 70 -3.99 1.57 -23.68
N ASN A 71 -4.30 2.87 -23.53
CA ASN A 71 -4.54 3.47 -22.22
C ASN A 71 -5.70 2.81 -21.46
N ALA A 72 -6.81 2.50 -22.16
CA ALA A 72 -7.91 1.75 -21.58
C ALA A 72 -7.49 0.33 -21.18
N GLY A 73 -6.74 -0.37 -22.04
CA GLY A 73 -6.20 -1.71 -21.76
C GLY A 73 -5.26 -1.75 -20.55
N TRP A 74 -4.37 -0.77 -20.41
CA TRP A 74 -3.49 -0.68 -19.23
C TRP A 74 -4.28 -0.40 -17.95
N ASN A 75 -5.32 0.43 -18.02
CA ASN A 75 -6.17 0.65 -16.86
C ASN A 75 -7.04 -0.56 -16.49
N LEU A 76 -7.31 -1.48 -17.43
CA LEU A 76 -7.90 -2.77 -17.07
C LEU A 76 -6.96 -3.60 -16.17
N VAL A 77 -5.64 -3.57 -16.45
CA VAL A 77 -4.64 -4.18 -15.57
C VAL A 77 -4.63 -3.51 -14.19
N ASN A 78 -4.64 -2.17 -14.16
CA ASN A 78 -4.72 -1.42 -12.90
C ASN A 78 -5.97 -1.76 -12.10
N LEU A 79 -7.13 -1.93 -12.76
CA LEU A 79 -8.38 -2.31 -12.09
C LEU A 79 -8.29 -3.72 -11.52
N GLY A 80 -7.65 -4.66 -12.23
CA GLY A 80 -7.37 -6.00 -11.73
C GLY A 80 -6.49 -5.97 -10.48
N LEU A 81 -5.39 -5.21 -10.50
CA LEU A 81 -4.51 -5.02 -9.35
C LEU A 81 -5.22 -4.35 -8.17
N ALA A 82 -6.03 -3.31 -8.44
CA ALA A 82 -6.83 -2.64 -7.44
C ALA A 82 -7.82 -3.60 -6.76
N THR A 83 -8.51 -4.41 -7.56
CA THR A 83 -9.48 -5.40 -7.05
C THR A 83 -8.80 -6.46 -6.19
N ALA A 84 -7.71 -7.05 -6.69
CA ALA A 84 -6.96 -8.06 -5.94
C ALA A 84 -6.37 -7.48 -4.64
N GLY A 85 -5.78 -6.29 -4.70
CA GLY A 85 -5.21 -5.61 -3.55
C GLY A 85 -6.25 -5.20 -2.52
N TYR A 86 -7.44 -4.75 -2.95
CA TYR A 86 -8.55 -4.39 -2.06
C TYR A 86 -9.11 -5.63 -1.36
N LEU A 87 -9.35 -6.72 -2.11
CA LEU A 87 -9.84 -7.98 -1.53
C LEU A 87 -8.83 -8.58 -0.55
N SER A 88 -7.54 -8.47 -0.85
CA SER A 88 -6.48 -8.88 0.06
C SER A 88 -6.50 -8.05 1.35
N SER A 89 -6.63 -6.72 1.26
CA SER A 89 -6.56 -5.85 2.44
C SER A 89 -7.76 -5.97 3.38
N ILE A 90 -8.97 -6.26 2.87
CA ILE A 90 -10.17 -6.42 3.70
C ILE A 90 -10.27 -7.80 4.36
N LYS A 91 -9.58 -8.81 3.82
CA LYS A 91 -9.57 -10.18 4.36
C LYS A 91 -8.40 -10.44 5.32
N ALA A 92 -7.38 -9.60 5.26
CA ALA A 92 -6.18 -9.76 6.07
C ALA A 92 -6.47 -9.42 7.54
N ASP A 93 -6.03 -10.29 8.45
CA ASP A 93 -6.01 -10.03 9.88
C ASP A 93 -4.72 -9.27 10.23
N PRO A 94 -4.78 -8.05 10.82
CA PRO A 94 -3.60 -7.34 11.27
C PRO A 94 -2.71 -8.14 12.24
N ALA A 95 -3.29 -9.01 13.08
CA ALA A 95 -2.56 -9.81 14.06
C ALA A 95 -1.81 -10.99 13.42
N ALA A 96 -2.21 -11.44 12.23
CA ALA A 96 -1.50 -12.49 11.49
C ALA A 96 -0.10 -12.08 11.02
N PHE A 97 0.22 -10.77 11.09
CA PHE A 97 1.54 -10.22 10.76
C PHE A 97 2.35 -9.85 12.01
N ASP A 98 1.91 -10.29 13.19
CA ASP A 98 2.65 -10.10 14.42
C ASP A 98 3.78 -11.15 14.56
N LEU A 99 4.79 -10.84 15.38
CA LEU A 99 5.96 -11.71 15.58
C LEU A 99 5.62 -13.01 16.29
N TYR A 100 4.54 -13.01 17.07
CA TYR A 100 4.05 -14.17 17.84
C TYR A 100 2.77 -14.77 17.24
N ALA A 101 2.41 -14.39 16.01
CA ALA A 101 1.28 -14.99 15.32
C ALA A 101 1.52 -16.51 15.16
N THR A 102 0.58 -17.32 15.64
CA THR A 102 0.57 -18.79 15.53
C THR A 102 -0.55 -19.24 14.62
#